data_AF-A0A285B3E8-F1
#
_entry.id   AF-A0A285B3E8-F1
#
_cell.length_a   1.000
_cell.length_b   1.000
_cell.length_c   1.000
_cell.angle_alpha   90.00
_cell.angle_beta   90.00
_cell.angle_gamma   90.00
#
_symmetry.space_group_name_H-M   'P 1'
#
loop_
_entity.id
_entity.type
_entity.pdbx_description
1 polymer ?
#
loop_
_entity_poly.entity_id
_entity_poly.type
_entity_poly.pdbx_seq_one_letter_code
_entity_poly.pdbx_strand_id
1 'polypeptide(L)'
;MSEHFPSLPEAVLAAANQLGAWLAQDDLPRDPQIEVVVLAGNAVIPTIDFACRLAARHAVPLLISGGIGHSTSFLYQSVLNDPRYRAIAVRDRAEAHILADIAHQFWAIPREHIVVEDRSTNCGENAHFTRQMLEERGIAHRTGVVIQDPTMQRRTMATFARVWQDAPRAPTWYSTPGCAPVLCNGRDGVTFCGEDRGLWPVGRYLALILGEPPRLADNPQGYGPLGKGFIAHVDIPPHIAQAWQTLRDDRLLSDALSARQLA
;
A
#
# COMPACT_ATOMS: atom_id res chain seq x y z
N MET A 1 -19.46 10.53 7.40
CA MET A 1 -19.16 11.54 8.43
C MET A 1 -17.65 11.67 8.47
N SER A 2 -17.11 12.86 8.25
CA SER A 2 -15.66 13.09 8.39
C SER A 2 -15.26 12.76 9.82
N GLU A 3 -14.30 11.87 9.99
CA GLU A 3 -13.70 11.60 11.28
C GLU A 3 -13.04 12.90 11.77
N HIS A 4 -13.61 13.54 12.79
CA HIS A 4 -12.99 14.71 13.40
C HIS A 4 -11.75 14.25 14.16
N PHE A 5 -10.54 14.53 13.68
CA PHE A 5 -9.27 14.21 14.35
C PHE A 5 -8.65 15.49 14.92
N PRO A 6 -8.31 15.59 16.23
CA PRO A 6 -7.86 16.85 16.81
C PRO A 6 -6.62 17.38 16.12
N SER A 7 -6.47 18.71 16.04
CA SER A 7 -5.23 19.32 15.54
C SER A 7 -4.01 18.81 16.29
N LEU A 8 -2.95 18.51 15.56
CA LEU A 8 -1.68 18.03 16.12
C LEU A 8 -0.64 19.16 16.13
N PRO A 9 0.33 19.13 17.05
CA PRO A 9 1.47 20.05 17.01
C PRO A 9 2.19 19.97 15.65
N GLU A 10 2.72 21.10 15.18
CA GLU A 10 3.38 21.18 13.86
C GLU A 10 4.54 20.19 13.72
N ALA A 11 5.34 20.00 14.78
CA ALA A 11 6.41 19.02 14.80
C ALA A 11 5.91 17.56 14.63
N VAL A 12 4.75 17.23 15.20
CA VAL A 12 4.13 15.90 15.08
C VAL A 12 3.60 15.70 13.66
N LEU A 13 2.96 16.71 13.07
CA LEU A 13 2.53 16.66 11.67
C LEU A 13 3.71 16.52 10.71
N ALA A 14 4.78 17.30 10.91
CA ALA A 14 5.99 17.21 10.11
C ALA A 14 6.61 15.80 10.21
N ALA A 15 6.68 15.22 11.41
CA ALA A 15 7.14 13.85 11.62
C ALA A 15 6.24 12.82 10.91
N ALA A 16 4.92 12.98 10.94
CA ALA A 16 3.97 12.09 10.25
C ALA A 16 4.16 12.14 8.73
N ASN A 17 4.32 13.35 8.18
CA ASN A 17 4.55 13.56 6.75
C ASN A 17 5.91 13.00 6.30
N GLN A 18 6.95 13.18 7.10
CA GLN A 18 8.27 12.63 6.82
C GLN A 18 8.27 11.10 6.83
N LEU A 19 7.62 10.49 7.84
CA LEU A 19 7.48 9.03 7.92
C LEU A 19 6.63 8.48 6.78
N GLY A 20 5.48 9.10 6.50
CA GLY A 20 4.59 8.72 5.41
C GLY A 20 5.27 8.77 4.04
N ALA A 21 6.00 9.85 3.75
CA ALA A 21 6.77 9.98 2.51
C ALA A 21 7.87 8.91 2.39
N TRP A 22 8.55 8.58 3.49
CA TRP A 22 9.53 7.50 3.49
C TRP A 22 8.90 6.13 3.25
N LEU A 23 7.77 5.81 3.88
CA LEU A 23 7.04 4.55 3.68
C LEU A 23 6.51 4.39 2.25
N ALA A 24 6.05 5.51 1.66
CA ALA A 24 5.48 5.54 0.33
C ALA A 24 6.45 5.09 -0.77
N GLN A 25 7.77 5.21 -0.58
CA GLN A 25 8.83 4.78 -1.53
C GLN A 25 8.43 4.87 -3.02
N ASP A 26 8.76 5.97 -3.67
CA ASP A 26 8.57 6.13 -5.12
C ASP A 26 9.92 6.22 -5.82
N ASP A 27 10.22 5.21 -6.65
CA ASP A 27 11.44 5.12 -7.45
C ASP A 27 11.14 4.83 -8.94
N LEU A 28 9.87 4.96 -9.36
CA LEU A 28 9.47 4.76 -10.76
C LEU A 28 10.08 5.88 -11.64
N PRO A 29 10.87 5.54 -12.68
CA PRO A 29 11.40 6.55 -13.58
C PRO A 29 10.29 7.19 -14.44
N ARG A 30 10.56 8.37 -14.98
CA ARG A 30 9.57 9.14 -15.77
C ARG A 30 9.05 8.42 -17.01
N ASP A 31 9.89 7.62 -17.66
CA ASP A 31 9.55 6.82 -18.84
C ASP A 31 10.00 5.36 -18.62
N PRO A 32 9.23 4.57 -17.85
CA PRO A 32 9.62 3.24 -17.47
C PRO A 32 9.30 2.25 -18.61
N GLN A 33 10.29 1.44 -18.97
CA GLN A 33 10.08 0.27 -19.83
C GLN A 33 9.68 -0.92 -18.95
N ILE A 34 8.38 -1.19 -18.85
CA ILE A 34 7.81 -2.19 -17.93
C ILE A 34 7.11 -3.29 -18.71
N GLU A 35 7.11 -4.50 -18.16
CA GLU A 35 6.47 -5.68 -18.75
C GLU A 35 5.24 -6.13 -17.94
N VAL A 36 5.12 -5.71 -16.67
CA VAL A 36 3.99 -6.06 -15.81
C VAL A 36 3.77 -4.99 -14.73
N VAL A 37 2.50 -4.76 -14.40
CA VAL A 37 2.10 -4.00 -13.20
C VAL A 37 1.53 -4.99 -12.19
N VAL A 38 2.03 -4.92 -10.95
CA VAL A 38 1.53 -5.71 -9.82
C VAL A 38 0.80 -4.78 -8.86
N LEU A 39 -0.50 -5.00 -8.67
CA LEU A 39 -1.31 -4.35 -7.66
C LEU A 39 -1.50 -5.30 -6.47
N ALA A 40 -0.86 -4.98 -5.35
CA ALA A 40 -1.12 -5.66 -4.10
C ALA A 40 -2.46 -5.17 -3.50
N GLY A 41 -3.25 -6.10 -2.96
CA GLY A 41 -4.56 -5.82 -2.39
C GLY A 41 -4.52 -4.72 -1.31
N ASN A 42 -5.34 -3.68 -1.51
CA ASN A 42 -5.54 -2.57 -0.59
C ASN A 42 -6.87 -1.85 -0.83
N ALA A 43 -7.14 -0.84 -0.02
CA ALA A 43 -8.39 -0.08 -0.02
C ALA A 43 -8.25 1.37 -0.53
N VAL A 44 -7.08 1.75 -1.06
CA VAL A 44 -6.75 3.16 -1.37
C VAL A 44 -7.12 3.43 -2.82
N ILE A 45 -8.25 4.11 -3.04
CA ILE A 45 -8.78 4.30 -4.39
C ILE A 45 -7.80 5.00 -5.34
N PRO A 46 -7.09 6.09 -4.94
CA PRO A 46 -6.08 6.70 -5.81
C PRO A 46 -4.95 5.76 -6.25
N THR A 47 -4.52 4.85 -5.37
CA THR A 47 -3.50 3.82 -5.66
C THR A 47 -4.02 2.79 -6.66
N ILE A 48 -5.26 2.31 -6.46
CA ILE A 48 -5.93 1.35 -7.36
C ILE A 48 -6.10 1.98 -8.75
N ASP A 49 -6.57 3.22 -8.81
CA ASP A 49 -6.74 3.99 -10.04
C ASP A 49 -5.41 4.19 -10.77
N PHE A 50 -4.35 4.48 -10.02
CA PHE A 50 -3.01 4.65 -10.58
C PHE A 50 -2.50 3.35 -11.21
N ALA A 51 -2.65 2.20 -10.53
CA ALA A 51 -2.26 0.90 -11.07
C ALA A 51 -2.97 0.56 -12.37
N CYS A 52 -4.29 0.73 -12.41
CA CYS A 52 -5.08 0.47 -13.61
C CYS A 52 -4.66 1.39 -14.76
N ARG A 53 -4.47 2.69 -14.47
CA ARG A 53 -4.01 3.67 -15.47
C ARG A 53 -2.64 3.32 -16.04
N LEU A 54 -1.70 2.90 -15.18
CA LEU A 54 -0.35 2.55 -15.60
C LEU A 54 -0.36 1.32 -16.50
N ALA A 55 -1.07 0.26 -16.11
CA ALA A 55 -1.20 -0.95 -16.92
C ALA A 55 -1.86 -0.66 -18.27
N ALA A 56 -2.96 0.12 -18.28
CA ALA A 56 -3.65 0.50 -19.51
C ALA A 56 -2.78 1.35 -20.45
N ARG A 57 -2.05 2.34 -19.89
CA ARG A 57 -1.18 3.23 -20.67
C ARG A 57 -0.05 2.48 -21.37
N HIS A 58 0.57 1.52 -20.67
CA HIS A 58 1.68 0.74 -21.22
C HIS A 58 1.22 -0.52 -21.96
N ALA A 59 -0.08 -0.83 -21.95
CA ALA A 59 -0.66 -2.03 -22.52
C ALA A 59 0.01 -3.33 -22.03
N VAL A 60 0.34 -3.37 -20.73
CA VAL A 60 0.97 -4.53 -20.07
C VAL A 60 -0.01 -5.25 -19.16
N PRO A 61 0.22 -6.55 -18.86
CA PRO A 61 -0.58 -7.28 -17.88
C PRO A 61 -0.65 -6.57 -16.52
N LEU A 62 -1.85 -6.57 -15.94
CA LEU A 62 -2.11 -6.18 -14.56
C LEU A 62 -2.30 -7.44 -13.71
N LEU A 63 -1.30 -7.79 -12.91
CA LEU A 63 -1.42 -8.84 -11.90
C LEU A 63 -1.94 -8.23 -10.61
N ILE A 64 -3.05 -8.76 -10.11
CA ILE A 64 -3.67 -8.32 -8.86
C ILE A 64 -3.57 -9.46 -7.85
N SER A 65 -2.91 -9.19 -6.73
CA SER A 65 -2.67 -10.17 -5.66
C SER A 65 -3.34 -9.73 -4.37
N GLY A 66 -4.35 -10.47 -3.94
CA GLY A 66 -5.14 -10.20 -2.75
C GLY A 66 -6.30 -11.16 -2.57
N GLY A 67 -6.22 -12.04 -1.58
CA GLY A 67 -7.31 -12.89 -1.11
C GLY A 67 -8.23 -12.18 -0.12
N ILE A 68 -8.50 -12.84 1.01
CA ILE A 68 -9.27 -12.29 2.14
C ILE A 68 -8.32 -12.13 3.33
N GLY A 69 -8.21 -10.91 3.86
CA GLY A 69 -7.32 -10.57 4.96
C GLY A 69 -7.75 -9.30 5.70
N HIS A 70 -6.81 -8.70 6.45
CA HIS A 70 -7.08 -7.57 7.34
C HIS A 70 -7.56 -6.30 6.62
N SER A 71 -7.26 -6.15 5.32
CA SER A 71 -7.61 -4.98 4.52
C SER A 71 -8.97 -5.11 3.80
N THR A 72 -9.56 -6.30 3.78
CA THR A 72 -10.65 -6.64 2.87
C THR A 72 -11.93 -5.87 3.18
N SER A 73 -12.32 -5.80 4.46
CA SER A 73 -13.49 -5.02 4.89
C SER A 73 -13.36 -3.53 4.56
N PHE A 74 -12.14 -3.01 4.58
CA PHE A 74 -11.88 -1.63 4.23
C PHE A 74 -11.92 -1.37 2.73
N LEU A 75 -11.49 -2.32 1.91
CA LEU A 75 -11.70 -2.26 0.46
C LEU A 75 -13.20 -2.23 0.16
N TYR A 76 -13.99 -3.09 0.83
CA TYR A 76 -15.44 -3.11 0.65
C TYR A 76 -16.05 -1.74 0.92
N GLN A 77 -15.71 -1.13 2.06
CA GLN A 77 -16.18 0.21 2.41
C GLN A 77 -15.75 1.27 1.39
N SER A 78 -14.49 1.24 0.95
CA SER A 78 -13.95 2.24 0.02
C SER A 78 -14.62 2.15 -1.35
N VAL A 79 -14.88 0.94 -1.84
CA VAL A 79 -15.62 0.69 -3.09
C VAL A 79 -17.08 1.15 -2.97
N LEU A 80 -17.77 0.83 -1.87
CA LEU A 80 -19.16 1.22 -1.66
C LEU A 80 -19.32 2.75 -1.50
N ASN A 81 -18.31 3.43 -0.96
CA ASN A 81 -18.32 4.88 -0.78
C ASN A 81 -17.93 5.65 -2.06
N ASP A 82 -17.16 5.05 -2.98
CA ASP A 82 -16.80 5.71 -4.23
C ASP A 82 -18.01 5.79 -5.20
N PRO A 83 -18.37 6.97 -5.70
CA PRO A 83 -19.51 7.14 -6.61
C PRO A 83 -19.39 6.35 -7.92
N ARG A 84 -18.17 6.04 -8.38
CA ARG A 84 -17.92 5.27 -9.59
C ARG A 84 -18.09 3.77 -9.31
N TYR A 85 -17.53 3.29 -8.19
CA TYR A 85 -17.36 1.85 -7.95
C TYR A 85 -18.44 1.20 -7.10
N ARG A 86 -19.34 1.98 -6.48
CA ARG A 86 -20.38 1.48 -5.57
C ARG A 86 -21.31 0.39 -6.11
N ALA A 87 -21.38 0.21 -7.43
CA ALA A 87 -22.18 -0.83 -8.07
C ALA A 87 -21.48 -2.20 -8.09
N ILE A 88 -20.17 -2.27 -7.83
CA ILE A 88 -19.42 -3.53 -7.76
C ILE A 88 -19.85 -4.30 -6.51
N ALA A 89 -20.21 -5.57 -6.68
CA ALA A 89 -20.50 -6.45 -5.56
C ALA A 89 -19.21 -6.73 -4.77
N VAL A 90 -19.22 -6.55 -3.45
CA VAL A 90 -18.03 -6.71 -2.59
C VAL A 90 -18.13 -7.84 -1.58
N ARG A 91 -19.33 -8.24 -1.14
CA ARG A 91 -19.50 -9.19 -0.04
C ARG A 91 -18.91 -10.55 -0.37
N ASP A 92 -18.15 -11.10 0.59
CA ASP A 92 -17.53 -12.43 0.55
C ASP A 92 -16.62 -12.69 -0.67
N ARG A 93 -16.03 -11.62 -1.22
CA ARG A 93 -15.12 -11.69 -2.37
C ARG A 93 -13.70 -11.36 -1.95
N ALA A 94 -12.75 -12.12 -2.48
CA ALA A 94 -11.34 -11.75 -2.40
C ALA A 94 -11.09 -10.37 -3.03
N GLU A 95 -10.13 -9.65 -2.49
CA GLU A 95 -9.75 -8.30 -2.92
C GLU A 95 -9.44 -8.27 -4.42
N ALA A 96 -8.68 -9.24 -4.93
CA ALA A 96 -8.26 -9.28 -6.31
C ALA A 96 -9.42 -9.38 -7.32
N HIS A 97 -10.52 -10.05 -6.97
CA HIS A 97 -11.71 -10.13 -7.82
C HIS A 97 -12.45 -8.78 -7.90
N ILE A 98 -12.55 -8.06 -6.79
CA ILE A 98 -13.16 -6.72 -6.74
C ILE A 98 -12.32 -5.74 -7.56
N LEU A 99 -11.01 -5.75 -7.33
CA LEU A 99 -10.06 -4.89 -8.04
C LEU A 99 -10.00 -5.22 -9.55
N ALA A 100 -10.12 -6.49 -9.93
CA ALA A 100 -10.24 -6.89 -11.32
C ALA A 100 -11.51 -6.28 -11.96
N ASP A 101 -12.65 -6.27 -11.28
CA ASP A 101 -13.86 -5.61 -11.78
C ASP A 101 -13.66 -4.11 -12.00
N ILE A 102 -12.97 -3.42 -11.08
CA ILE A 102 -12.60 -2.01 -11.27
C ILE A 102 -11.75 -1.85 -12.53
N ALA A 103 -10.69 -2.64 -12.67
CA ALA A 103 -9.75 -2.58 -13.79
C ALA A 103 -10.45 -2.78 -15.15
N HIS A 104 -11.37 -3.73 -15.24
CA HIS A 104 -12.06 -4.02 -16.49
C HIS A 104 -13.20 -3.05 -16.79
N GLN A 105 -14.10 -2.83 -15.83
CA GLN A 105 -15.34 -2.10 -16.07
C GLN A 105 -15.12 -0.58 -16.17
N PHE A 106 -14.09 -0.05 -15.49
CA PHE A 106 -13.88 1.39 -15.37
C PHE A 106 -12.59 1.89 -16.02
N TRP A 107 -11.60 1.01 -16.19
CA TRP A 107 -10.32 1.33 -16.84
C TRP A 107 -10.13 0.64 -18.19
N ALA A 108 -11.15 -0.08 -18.67
CA ALA A 108 -11.18 -0.74 -19.97
C ALA A 108 -10.00 -1.70 -20.23
N ILE A 109 -9.42 -2.28 -19.17
CA ILE A 109 -8.39 -3.30 -19.31
C ILE A 109 -9.06 -4.62 -19.75
N PRO A 110 -8.63 -5.23 -20.87
CA PRO A 110 -9.18 -6.51 -21.31
C PRO A 110 -8.99 -7.61 -20.25
N ARG A 111 -9.95 -8.54 -20.11
CA ARG A 111 -9.90 -9.57 -19.06
C ARG A 111 -8.68 -10.48 -19.21
N GLU A 112 -8.29 -10.76 -20.45
CA GLU A 112 -7.10 -11.51 -20.81
C GLU A 112 -5.79 -10.85 -20.37
N HIS A 113 -5.80 -9.54 -20.09
CA HIS A 113 -4.65 -8.80 -19.56
C HIS A 113 -4.70 -8.66 -18.02
N ILE A 114 -5.73 -9.17 -17.35
CA ILE A 114 -5.85 -9.13 -15.90
C ILE A 114 -5.57 -10.52 -15.33
N VAL A 115 -4.55 -10.60 -14.47
CA VAL A 115 -4.16 -11.85 -13.80
C VAL A 115 -4.59 -11.75 -12.34
N VAL A 116 -5.49 -12.63 -11.93
CA VAL A 116 -6.03 -12.65 -10.57
C VAL A 116 -5.33 -13.71 -9.74
N GLU A 117 -4.78 -13.28 -8.60
CA GLU A 117 -4.28 -14.11 -7.51
C GLU A 117 -5.10 -13.79 -6.26
N ASP A 118 -5.92 -14.74 -5.80
CA ASP A 118 -6.97 -14.55 -4.80
C ASP A 118 -6.80 -15.42 -3.54
N ARG A 119 -5.62 -16.00 -3.33
CA ARG A 119 -5.33 -16.90 -2.20
C ARG A 119 -4.57 -16.21 -1.07
N SER A 120 -3.88 -15.11 -1.34
CA SER A 120 -3.05 -14.42 -0.35
C SER A 120 -3.87 -13.83 0.80
N THR A 121 -3.38 -13.98 2.03
CA THR A 121 -4.02 -13.45 3.26
C THR A 121 -3.20 -12.34 3.90
N ASN A 122 -1.95 -12.15 3.46
CA ASN A 122 -1.02 -11.18 4.00
C ASN A 122 0.03 -10.73 2.96
N CYS A 123 0.78 -9.67 3.29
CA CYS A 123 1.78 -9.07 2.40
C CYS A 123 2.91 -10.03 1.98
N GLY A 124 3.29 -10.97 2.84
CA GLY A 124 4.32 -11.99 2.53
C GLY A 124 3.85 -12.93 1.43
N GLU A 125 2.61 -13.42 1.57
CA GLU A 125 1.96 -14.26 0.58
C GLU A 125 1.72 -13.53 -0.74
N ASN A 126 1.38 -12.24 -0.71
CA ASN A 126 1.19 -11.46 -1.95
C ASN A 126 2.42 -11.54 -2.87
N ALA A 127 3.62 -11.32 -2.32
CA ALA A 127 4.85 -11.35 -3.10
C ALA A 127 5.18 -12.77 -3.58
N HIS A 128 5.00 -13.78 -2.72
CA HIS A 128 5.28 -15.17 -3.06
C HIS A 128 4.32 -15.70 -4.15
N PHE A 129 3.03 -15.48 -4.01
CA PHE A 129 2.04 -15.92 -5.00
C PHE A 129 2.08 -15.08 -6.29
N THR A 130 2.50 -13.81 -6.21
CA THR A 130 2.84 -13.04 -7.42
C THR A 130 3.94 -13.74 -8.21
N ARG A 131 5.06 -14.11 -7.56
CA ARG A 131 6.15 -14.83 -8.22
C ARG A 131 5.66 -16.13 -8.85
N GLN A 132 4.92 -16.93 -8.09
CA GLN A 132 4.35 -18.20 -8.56
C GLN A 132 3.47 -17.99 -9.81
N MET A 133 2.56 -17.02 -9.78
CA MET A 133 1.65 -16.74 -10.91
C MET A 133 2.39 -16.26 -12.17
N LEU A 134 3.44 -15.43 -12.00
CA LEU A 134 4.26 -14.97 -13.11
C LEU A 134 5.00 -16.13 -13.78
N GLU A 135 5.62 -17.01 -12.98
CA GLU A 135 6.39 -18.15 -13.45
C GLU A 135 5.49 -19.24 -14.08
N GLU A 136 4.40 -19.63 -13.41
CA GLU A 136 3.49 -20.69 -13.88
C GLU A 136 2.75 -20.32 -15.17
N ARG A 137 2.43 -19.04 -15.37
CA ARG A 137 1.73 -18.56 -16.57
C ARG A 137 2.68 -18.05 -17.67
N GLY A 138 3.98 -18.06 -17.44
CA GLY A 138 4.97 -17.59 -18.41
C GLY A 138 4.84 -16.09 -18.74
N ILE A 139 4.40 -15.28 -17.79
CA ILE A 139 4.24 -13.83 -17.97
C ILE A 139 5.63 -13.17 -17.95
N ALA A 140 5.94 -12.31 -18.91
CA ALA A 140 7.19 -11.56 -18.94
C ALA A 140 7.24 -10.59 -17.74
N HIS A 141 8.35 -10.62 -16.99
CA HIS A 141 8.49 -9.86 -15.75
C HIS A 141 9.95 -9.53 -15.42
N ARG A 142 10.79 -9.28 -16.42
CA ARG A 142 12.16 -8.77 -16.23
C ARG A 142 12.16 -7.37 -15.62
N THR A 143 11.16 -6.57 -15.97
CA THR A 143 10.93 -5.25 -15.37
C THR A 143 9.45 -5.11 -15.02
N GLY A 144 9.15 -4.77 -13.77
CA GLY A 144 7.77 -4.59 -13.34
C GLY A 144 7.62 -3.48 -12.31
N VAL A 145 6.37 -3.08 -12.07
CA VAL A 145 6.04 -2.05 -11.07
C VAL A 145 5.17 -2.66 -10.00
N VAL A 146 5.60 -2.54 -8.74
CA VAL A 146 4.81 -2.96 -7.58
C VAL A 146 4.10 -1.75 -7.02
N ILE A 147 2.79 -1.86 -6.89
CA ILE A 147 1.90 -0.79 -6.44
C ILE A 147 1.10 -1.30 -5.24
N GLN A 148 1.19 -0.58 -4.15
CA GLN A 148 0.52 -0.88 -2.90
C GLN A 148 0.11 0.42 -2.18
N ASP A 149 -0.76 0.29 -1.17
CA ASP A 149 -1.03 1.28 -0.13
C ASP A 149 0.27 2.00 0.27
N PRO A 150 0.33 3.34 0.16
CA PRO A 150 1.53 4.12 0.46
C PRO A 150 2.14 3.83 1.84
N THR A 151 1.32 3.47 2.83
CA THR A 151 1.83 3.15 4.17
C THR A 151 2.62 1.85 4.19
N MET A 152 2.32 0.90 3.31
CA MET A 152 2.91 -0.44 3.29
C MET A 152 3.89 -0.66 2.12
N GLN A 153 3.97 0.29 1.18
CA GLN A 153 4.76 0.17 -0.05
C GLN A 153 6.20 -0.29 0.20
N ARG A 154 6.94 0.39 1.09
CA ARG A 154 8.33 0.02 1.42
C ARG A 154 8.46 -1.41 1.97
N ARG A 155 7.54 -1.85 2.83
CA ARG A 155 7.54 -3.23 3.35
C ARG A 155 7.25 -4.23 2.24
N THR A 156 6.32 -3.92 1.33
CA THR A 156 6.03 -4.75 0.16
C THR A 156 7.26 -4.87 -0.74
N MET A 157 7.98 -3.78 -1.02
CA MET A 157 9.23 -3.83 -1.79
C MET A 157 10.31 -4.68 -1.11
N ALA A 158 10.50 -4.54 0.20
CA ALA A 158 11.43 -5.38 0.96
C ALA A 158 11.01 -6.86 0.97
N THR A 159 9.72 -7.15 0.87
CA THR A 159 9.18 -8.51 0.72
C THR A 159 9.49 -9.07 -0.67
N PHE A 160 9.29 -8.29 -1.74
CA PHE A 160 9.67 -8.69 -3.10
C PHE A 160 11.18 -8.97 -3.20
N ALA A 161 12.02 -8.10 -2.62
CA ALA A 161 13.45 -8.33 -2.55
C ALA A 161 13.80 -9.66 -1.84
N ARG A 162 13.12 -10.00 -0.75
CA ARG A 162 13.27 -11.31 -0.09
C ARG A 162 12.88 -12.45 -1.02
N VAL A 163 11.71 -12.39 -1.66
CA VAL A 163 11.18 -13.47 -2.50
C VAL A 163 12.09 -13.79 -3.69
N TRP A 164 12.80 -12.79 -4.23
CA TRP A 164 13.69 -12.96 -5.38
C TRP A 164 15.20 -13.04 -5.04
N GLN A 165 15.59 -13.06 -3.76
CA GLN A 165 17.02 -12.96 -3.39
C GLN A 165 17.91 -14.08 -3.95
N ASP A 166 17.36 -15.29 -4.09
CA ASP A 166 18.07 -16.47 -4.59
C ASP A 166 17.77 -16.74 -6.08
N ALA A 167 17.06 -15.84 -6.75
CA ALA A 167 16.75 -15.99 -8.17
C ALA A 167 18.02 -15.75 -9.01
N PRO A 168 18.42 -16.68 -9.91
CA PRO A 168 19.61 -16.50 -10.76
C PRO A 168 19.57 -15.22 -11.60
N ARG A 169 18.36 -14.76 -11.94
CA ARG A 169 18.11 -13.50 -12.65
C ARG A 169 16.90 -12.81 -12.02
N ALA A 170 17.13 -12.06 -10.95
CA ALA A 170 16.08 -11.28 -10.32
C ALA A 170 15.55 -10.19 -11.28
N PRO A 171 14.22 -9.97 -11.35
CA PRO A 171 13.62 -8.82 -12.00
C PRO A 171 14.07 -7.49 -11.42
N THR A 172 13.95 -6.43 -12.21
CA THR A 172 13.92 -5.06 -11.70
C THR A 172 12.49 -4.70 -11.32
N TRP A 173 12.25 -4.50 -10.02
CA TRP A 173 10.97 -4.03 -9.50
C TRP A 173 11.07 -2.55 -9.16
N TYR A 174 10.28 -1.72 -9.85
CA TYR A 174 10.05 -0.33 -9.47
C TYR A 174 8.91 -0.25 -8.45
N SER A 175 9.00 0.73 -7.57
CA SER A 175 8.05 1.06 -6.54
C SER A 175 7.36 2.37 -6.88
N THR A 176 6.03 2.37 -6.88
CA THR A 176 5.27 3.61 -6.74
C THR A 176 3.89 3.28 -6.19
N PRO A 177 3.40 4.00 -5.17
CA PRO A 177 2.05 3.81 -4.65
C PRO A 177 1.02 4.66 -5.40
N GLY A 178 1.45 5.49 -6.36
CA GLY A 178 0.60 6.41 -7.12
C GLY A 178 0.16 7.67 -6.39
N CYS A 179 0.32 7.73 -5.07
CA CYS A 179 0.11 8.93 -4.26
C CYS A 179 1.02 8.96 -3.02
N ALA A 180 1.37 10.15 -2.56
CA ALA A 180 2.10 10.38 -1.31
C ALA A 180 1.28 11.37 -0.46
N PRO A 181 0.33 10.89 0.35
CA PRO A 181 -0.55 11.74 1.15
C PRO A 181 0.21 12.60 2.14
N VAL A 182 -0.21 13.87 2.27
CA VAL A 182 0.35 14.84 3.22
C VAL A 182 -0.75 15.29 4.16
N LEU A 183 -0.48 15.31 5.46
CA LEU A 183 -1.37 15.81 6.50
C LEU A 183 -1.13 17.31 6.76
N CYS A 184 -2.20 18.04 7.07
CA CYS A 184 -2.16 19.41 7.57
C CYS A 184 -3.25 19.63 8.62
N ASN A 185 -3.05 20.63 9.48
CA ASN A 185 -4.11 21.16 10.32
C ASN A 185 -5.07 22.00 9.46
N GLY A 186 -6.32 21.55 9.34
CA GLY A 186 -7.44 22.31 8.79
C GLY A 186 -8.19 23.09 9.87
N ARG A 187 -9.39 23.60 9.51
CA ARG A 187 -10.25 24.35 10.45
C ARG A 187 -10.76 23.47 11.59
N ASP A 188 -11.08 22.22 11.29
CA ASP A 188 -11.75 21.28 12.20
C ASP A 188 -10.82 20.12 12.58
N GLY A 189 -9.52 20.38 12.70
CA GLY A 189 -8.53 19.36 13.06
C GLY A 189 -7.65 18.89 11.90
N VAL A 190 -6.99 17.74 12.08
CA VAL A 190 -6.08 17.20 11.05
C VAL A 190 -6.87 16.65 9.87
N THR A 191 -6.39 16.94 8.66
CA THR A 191 -6.91 16.45 7.38
C THR A 191 -5.77 16.12 6.42
N PHE A 192 -6.07 15.46 5.30
CA PHE A 192 -5.15 15.40 4.16
C PHE A 192 -5.18 16.73 3.40
N CYS A 193 -4.02 17.16 2.91
CA CYS A 193 -3.91 18.35 2.08
C CYS A 193 -4.28 18.00 0.63
N GLY A 194 -5.17 18.80 0.03
CA GLY A 194 -5.62 18.60 -1.35
C GLY A 194 -6.86 17.70 -1.43
N GLU A 195 -6.96 16.90 -2.51
CA GLU A 195 -8.05 15.94 -2.69
C GLU A 195 -7.80 14.70 -1.82
N ASP A 196 -8.73 14.40 -0.92
CA ASP A 196 -8.65 13.31 0.06
C ASP A 196 -9.59 12.14 -0.28
N ARG A 197 -10.31 12.22 -1.40
CA ARG A 197 -11.33 11.25 -1.79
C ARG A 197 -10.71 9.87 -1.98
N GLY A 198 -11.25 8.89 -1.24
CA GLY A 198 -10.82 7.49 -1.32
C GLY A 198 -9.50 7.21 -0.60
N LEU A 199 -9.00 8.17 0.19
CA LEU A 199 -7.97 7.93 1.21
C LEU A 199 -8.60 7.38 2.49
N TRP A 200 -7.76 6.95 3.42
CA TRP A 200 -8.19 6.48 4.74
C TRP A 200 -8.79 7.62 5.57
N PRO A 201 -9.59 7.29 6.59
CA PRO A 201 -9.76 8.18 7.73
C PRO A 201 -8.39 8.53 8.35
N VAL A 202 -8.20 9.77 8.81
CA VAL A 202 -6.91 10.28 9.31
C VAL A 202 -6.37 9.42 10.45
N GLY A 203 -7.23 9.02 11.40
CA GLY A 203 -6.81 8.18 12.53
C GLY A 203 -6.26 6.84 12.06
N ARG A 204 -6.86 6.27 11.02
CA ARG A 204 -6.38 5.01 10.45
C ARG A 204 -5.05 5.15 9.73
N TYR A 205 -4.86 6.21 8.93
CA TYR A 205 -3.59 6.46 8.27
C TYR A 205 -2.45 6.63 9.29
N LEU A 206 -2.67 7.41 10.34
CA LEU A 206 -1.71 7.60 11.43
C LEU A 206 -1.38 6.27 12.14
N ALA A 207 -2.39 5.44 12.42
CA ALA A 207 -2.18 4.11 13.01
C ALA A 207 -1.36 3.19 12.09
N LEU A 208 -1.60 3.22 10.77
CA LEU A 208 -0.85 2.43 9.80
C LEU A 208 0.63 2.84 9.76
N ILE A 209 0.93 4.13 9.58
CA ILE A 209 2.33 4.59 9.50
C ILE A 209 3.10 4.36 10.81
N LEU A 210 2.44 4.46 11.96
CA LEU A 210 3.05 4.16 13.27
C LEU A 210 3.42 2.68 13.43
N GLY A 211 2.62 1.78 12.83
CA GLY A 211 2.79 0.34 12.94
C GLY A 211 3.87 -0.26 12.03
N GLU A 212 4.34 0.48 11.03
CA GLU A 212 5.29 -0.05 10.03
C GLU A 212 6.76 -0.06 10.49
N PRO A 213 7.31 0.98 11.15
CA PRO A 213 8.72 0.97 11.55
C PRO A 213 9.14 -0.21 12.43
N PRO A 214 8.36 -0.67 13.44
CA PRO A 214 8.70 -1.87 14.19
C PRO A 214 8.77 -3.15 13.33
N ARG A 215 7.98 -3.22 12.26
CA ARG A 215 8.01 -4.34 11.30
C ARG A 215 9.23 -4.24 10.39
N LEU A 216 9.58 -3.03 9.94
CA LEU A 216 10.71 -2.79 9.05
C LEU A 216 12.07 -2.88 9.75
N ALA A 217 12.13 -2.70 11.07
CA ALA A 217 13.36 -2.77 11.83
C ALA A 217 14.01 -4.17 11.70
N ASP A 218 15.32 -4.21 11.50
CA ASP A 218 16.07 -5.47 11.45
C ASP A 218 16.63 -5.82 12.83
N ASN A 219 15.75 -6.32 13.69
CA ASN A 219 16.04 -6.73 15.06
C ASN A 219 15.18 -7.96 15.43
N PRO A 220 15.36 -8.57 16.62
CA PRO A 220 14.66 -9.81 16.97
C PRO A 220 13.12 -9.74 16.94
N GLN A 221 12.51 -8.56 16.99
CA GLN A 221 11.05 -8.38 16.93
C GLN A 221 10.55 -8.02 15.52
N GLY A 222 11.42 -7.47 14.68
CA GLY A 222 11.08 -7.00 13.34
C GLY A 222 11.11 -8.10 12.28
N TYR A 223 10.82 -7.72 11.04
CA TYR A 223 10.58 -8.68 9.95
C TYR A 223 11.84 -8.97 9.13
N GLY A 224 12.93 -8.25 9.37
CA GLY A 224 14.20 -8.45 8.69
C GLY A 224 14.91 -9.76 9.07
N PRO A 225 16.08 -10.04 8.46
CA PRO A 225 16.87 -11.24 8.69
C PRO A 225 17.25 -11.53 10.15
N LEU A 226 17.44 -10.51 10.99
CA LEU A 226 17.75 -10.67 12.42
C LEU A 226 16.53 -10.94 13.30
N GLY A 227 15.33 -10.90 12.72
CA GLY A 227 14.06 -11.18 13.38
C GLY A 227 13.31 -12.33 12.71
N LYS A 228 12.15 -12.02 12.14
CA LYS A 228 11.26 -13.03 11.54
C LYS A 228 11.69 -13.51 10.16
N GLY A 229 12.62 -12.83 9.50
CA GLY A 229 13.15 -13.22 8.18
C GLY A 229 12.14 -13.16 7.03
N PHE A 230 11.07 -12.36 7.17
CA PHE A 230 10.00 -12.21 6.17
C PHE A 230 10.34 -11.20 5.06
N ILE A 231 11.20 -10.22 5.35
CA ILE A 231 11.64 -9.19 4.40
C ILE A 231 13.16 -9.14 4.32
N ALA A 232 13.69 -8.53 3.26
CA ALA A 232 15.10 -8.16 3.18
C ALA A 232 15.43 -7.09 4.24
N HIS A 233 16.71 -6.92 4.55
CA HIS A 233 17.17 -5.84 5.42
C HIS A 233 16.70 -4.47 4.91
N VAL A 234 16.28 -3.61 5.83
CA VAL A 234 15.88 -2.22 5.54
C VAL A 234 16.65 -1.27 6.43
N ASP A 235 17.45 -0.40 5.83
CA ASP A 235 18.08 0.71 6.52
C ASP A 235 17.02 1.76 6.88
N ILE A 236 16.86 2.02 8.18
CA ILE A 236 16.00 3.10 8.69
C ILE A 236 16.88 4.31 9.00
N PRO A 237 16.81 5.41 8.22
CA PRO A 237 17.64 6.57 8.46
C PRO A 237 17.38 7.20 9.85
N PRO A 238 18.40 7.79 10.51
CA PRO A 238 18.23 8.36 11.86
C PRO A 238 17.10 9.41 11.96
N HIS A 239 16.93 10.23 10.92
CA HIS A 239 15.84 11.22 10.89
C HIS A 239 14.46 10.57 10.82
N ILE A 240 14.31 9.43 10.15
CA ILE A 240 13.06 8.65 10.12
C ILE A 240 12.79 7.98 11.47
N ALA A 241 13.82 7.41 12.10
CA ALA A 241 13.70 6.86 13.45
C ALA A 241 13.26 7.95 14.46
N GLN A 242 13.84 9.15 14.36
CA GLN A 242 13.45 10.30 15.18
C GLN A 242 12.02 10.78 14.92
N ALA A 243 11.59 10.83 13.65
CA ALA A 243 10.22 11.16 13.31
C ALA A 243 9.24 10.14 13.92
N TRP A 244 9.53 8.84 13.79
CA TRP A 244 8.70 7.80 14.41
C TRP A 244 8.64 7.91 15.94
N GLN A 245 9.76 8.20 16.61
CA GLN A 245 9.78 8.45 18.06
C GLN A 245 8.92 9.67 18.44
N THR A 246 9.02 10.76 17.67
CA THR A 246 8.21 11.98 17.89
C THR A 246 6.71 11.67 17.84
N LEU A 247 6.28 10.82 16.91
CA LEU A 247 4.88 10.39 16.83
C LEU A 247 4.49 9.49 18.00
N ARG A 248 5.32 8.49 18.32
CA ARG A 248 5.02 7.49 19.36
C ARG A 248 4.93 8.12 20.75
N ASP A 249 5.76 9.12 21.03
CA ASP A 249 5.88 9.72 22.34
C ASP A 249 4.90 10.92 22.54
N ASP A 250 4.15 11.31 21.48
CA ASP A 250 3.14 12.36 21.57
C ASP A 250 1.83 11.86 22.22
N ARG A 251 1.48 12.46 23.36
CA ARG A 251 0.31 12.06 24.15
C ARG A 251 -1.01 12.38 23.45
N LEU A 252 -1.10 13.52 22.76
CA LEU A 252 -2.34 13.91 22.07
C LEU A 252 -2.67 12.92 20.95
N LEU A 253 -1.66 12.53 20.17
CA LEU A 253 -1.78 11.51 19.14
C LEU A 253 -2.17 10.15 19.73
N SER A 254 -1.49 9.71 20.79
CA SER A 254 -1.79 8.45 21.48
C SER A 254 -3.24 8.41 21.99
N ASP A 255 -3.67 9.43 22.74
CA ASP A 255 -5.01 9.53 23.30
C ASP A 255 -6.08 9.57 22.19
N ALA A 256 -5.82 10.31 21.11
CA ALA A 256 -6.70 10.37 19.95
C ALA A 256 -6.84 9.00 19.27
N LEU A 257 -5.76 8.26 19.07
CA LEU A 257 -5.82 6.93 18.45
C LEU A 257 -6.51 5.91 19.35
N SER A 258 -6.23 5.91 20.66
CA SER A 258 -6.87 5.00 21.62
C SER A 258 -8.38 5.23 21.75
N ALA A 259 -8.83 6.48 21.77
CA ALA A 259 -10.26 6.81 21.83
C ALA A 259 -11.06 6.25 20.64
N ARG A 260 -10.40 6.00 19.50
CA ARG A 260 -11.00 5.48 18.27
C ARG A 260 -10.91 3.96 18.13
N GLN A 261 -9.99 3.31 18.83
CA GLN A 261 -9.97 1.84 18.91
C GLN A 261 -11.07 1.29 19.82
N LEU A 262 -11.56 2.12 20.76
CA LEU A 262 -12.64 1.79 21.70
C LEU A 262 -14.04 2.13 21.17
N ALA A 263 -14.14 2.77 19.99
CA ALA A 263 -15.39 3.22 19.37
C ALA A 263 -15.74 2.33 18.16
#